data_AF-A0A537G8D2-F1
#
_entry.id   AF-A0A537G8D2-F1
#
_cell.length_a   1.000
_cell.length_b   1.000
_cell.length_c   1.000
_cell.angle_alpha   90.00
_cell.angle_beta   90.00
_cell.angle_gamma   90.00
#
_symmetry.space_group_name_H-M   'P 1'
#
loop_
_entity.id
_entity.type
_entity.pdbx_description
1 polymer ?
#
loop_
_entity_poly.entity_id
_entity_poly.type
_entity_poly.pdbx_seq_one_letter_code
_entity_poly.pdbx_strand_id
1 'polypeptide(L)'
;MTTPLDSYLASVPADKTSLTDDERIENIVPLPPPEHLIRFFPIQGTPVESLISETRRSVRQILHGRGDRLLVVMGPCSIHDPLAALEYAGKLEKERRRHGDELELLMRVYFEKPRTTVGWKGL
;
A
#
# COMPACT_ATOMS: atom_id res chain seq x y z
N MET A 1 -13.21 1.97 -35.01
CA MET A 1 -14.24 2.74 -34.28
C MET A 1 -14.22 2.26 -32.84
N THR A 2 -13.31 2.82 -32.03
CA THR A 2 -13.16 2.50 -30.61
C THR A 2 -14.19 3.30 -29.83
N THR A 3 -15.13 2.60 -29.21
CA THR A 3 -16.11 3.16 -28.28
C THR A 3 -15.37 3.90 -27.15
N PRO A 4 -15.74 5.14 -26.79
CA PRO A 4 -15.06 5.85 -25.71
C PRO A 4 -15.37 5.16 -24.38
N LEU A 5 -14.32 4.86 -23.62
CA LEU A 5 -14.36 4.38 -22.23
C LEU A 5 -14.82 5.51 -21.27
N ASP A 6 -15.59 6.49 -21.75
CA ASP A 6 -15.95 7.69 -21.01
C ASP A 6 -17.32 7.58 -20.31
N SER A 7 -18.09 6.51 -20.57
CA SER A 7 -19.47 6.42 -20.06
C SER A 7 -19.60 5.88 -18.62
N TYR A 8 -18.49 5.53 -17.95
CA TYR A 8 -18.52 4.98 -16.59
C TYR A 8 -18.26 6.02 -15.49
N LEU A 9 -17.77 7.21 -15.84
CA LEU A 9 -17.66 8.30 -14.89
C LEU A 9 -19.01 9.03 -14.89
N ALA A 10 -19.86 8.69 -13.93
CA ALA A 10 -21.04 9.49 -13.62
C ALA A 10 -20.63 10.97 -13.57
N SER A 11 -21.42 11.85 -14.21
CA SER A 11 -21.22 13.30 -14.13
C SER A 11 -21.06 13.68 -12.67
N VAL A 12 -19.89 14.22 -12.30
CA VAL A 12 -19.65 14.72 -10.94
C VAL A 12 -20.75 15.73 -10.66
N PRO A 13 -21.64 15.50 -9.67
CA PRO A 13 -22.63 16.50 -9.31
C PRO A 13 -21.86 17.77 -8.95
N ALA A 14 -22.27 18.91 -9.51
CA ALA A 14 -21.70 20.19 -9.12
C ALA A 14 -22.13 20.47 -7.68
N ASP A 15 -21.37 19.96 -6.72
CA ASP A 15 -21.59 20.15 -5.27
C ASP A 15 -21.16 21.55 -4.81
N LYS A 16 -21.27 22.53 -5.71
CA LYS A 16 -20.89 23.92 -5.43
C LYS A 16 -21.91 24.51 -4.47
N THR A 17 -21.43 24.90 -3.32
CA THR A 17 -22.25 25.47 -2.23
C THR A 17 -22.36 27.00 -2.31
N SER A 18 -21.51 27.64 -3.12
CA SER A 18 -21.36 29.10 -3.23
C SER A 18 -20.82 29.50 -4.61
N LEU A 19 -20.98 30.78 -4.96
CA LEU A 19 -20.34 31.40 -6.13
C LEU A 19 -18.81 31.49 -5.99
N THR A 20 -18.28 31.34 -4.78
CA THR A 20 -16.84 31.36 -4.47
C THR A 20 -16.25 29.95 -4.31
N ASP A 21 -17.01 28.93 -4.71
CA ASP A 21 -16.63 27.52 -4.51
C ASP A 21 -15.78 26.99 -5.68
N ASP A 22 -14.76 26.21 -5.35
CA ASP A 22 -13.78 25.62 -6.29
C ASP A 22 -12.95 26.61 -7.13
N GLU A 23 -12.77 27.86 -6.72
CA GLU A 23 -12.03 28.92 -7.46
C GLU A 23 -10.58 28.55 -7.85
N ARG A 24 -9.97 27.56 -7.19
CA ARG A 24 -8.60 27.08 -7.47
C ARG A 24 -8.50 25.56 -7.69
N ILE A 25 -9.61 24.92 -8.06
CA ILE A 25 -9.65 23.48 -8.32
C ILE A 25 -9.63 23.25 -9.82
N GLU A 26 -8.60 22.54 -10.31
CA GLU A 26 -8.48 22.20 -11.73
C GLU A 26 -9.49 21.11 -12.13
N ASN A 27 -9.61 20.06 -11.30
CA ASN A 27 -10.52 18.95 -11.54
C ASN A 27 -10.82 18.18 -10.25
N ILE A 28 -12.01 17.58 -10.18
CA ILE A 28 -12.41 16.64 -9.12
C ILE A 28 -12.74 15.32 -9.80
N VAL A 29 -12.00 14.27 -9.44
CA VAL A 29 -12.21 12.92 -9.97
C VAL A 29 -12.64 12.00 -8.82
N PRO A 30 -13.86 11.44 -8.86
CA PRO A 30 -14.29 10.44 -7.89
C PRO A 30 -13.37 9.23 -7.91
N LEU A 31 -12.90 8.80 -6.74
CA LEU A 31 -12.13 7.57 -6.58
C LEU A 31 -13.07 6.38 -6.30
N PRO A 32 -12.72 5.16 -6.72
CA PRO A 32 -13.45 3.96 -6.32
C PRO A 32 -13.52 3.86 -4.78
N PRO A 33 -14.69 3.53 -4.21
CA PRO A 33 -14.82 3.38 -2.77
C PRO A 33 -13.95 2.21 -2.27
N PRO A 34 -13.43 2.27 -1.03
CA PRO A 34 -12.57 1.22 -0.48
C PRO A 34 -13.17 -0.20 -0.55
N GLU A 35 -14.50 -0.33 -0.44
CA GLU A 35 -15.18 -1.61 -0.54
C GLU A 35 -15.00 -2.31 -1.89
N HIS A 36 -14.81 -1.56 -2.99
CA HIS A 36 -14.56 -2.15 -4.30
C HIS A 36 -13.21 -2.87 -4.30
N LEU A 37 -12.16 -2.24 -3.76
CA LEU A 37 -10.82 -2.84 -3.68
C LEU A 37 -10.80 -4.05 -2.74
N ILE A 38 -11.47 -3.97 -1.60
CA ILE A 38 -11.57 -5.09 -0.64
C ILE A 38 -12.26 -6.30 -1.28
N ARG A 39 -13.32 -6.08 -2.06
CA ARG A 39 -14.01 -7.16 -2.79
C ARG A 39 -13.18 -7.72 -3.93
N PHE A 40 -12.37 -6.89 -4.59
CA PHE A 40 -11.51 -7.31 -5.71
C PHE A 40 -10.27 -8.09 -5.23
N PHE A 41 -9.74 -7.75 -4.06
CA PHE A 41 -8.56 -8.38 -3.45
C PHE A 41 -8.87 -8.92 -2.03
N PRO A 42 -9.78 -9.91 -1.91
CA PRO A 42 -10.16 -10.44 -0.61
C PRO A 42 -9.02 -11.28 -0.02
N ILE A 43 -8.75 -11.11 1.28
CA ILE A 43 -7.76 -11.92 2.00
C ILE A 43 -8.39 -12.92 2.98
N GLN A 44 -9.70 -12.82 3.24
CA GLN A 44 -10.39 -13.68 4.20
C GLN A 44 -10.24 -15.16 3.83
N GLY A 45 -9.79 -15.98 4.79
CA GLY A 45 -9.53 -17.41 4.61
C GLY A 45 -8.27 -17.74 3.79
N THR A 46 -7.50 -16.74 3.36
CA THR A 46 -6.25 -16.96 2.62
C THR A 46 -5.06 -17.06 3.57
N PRO A 47 -3.93 -17.67 3.16
CA PRO A 47 -2.70 -17.66 3.94
C PRO A 47 -2.18 -16.24 4.28
N VAL A 48 -2.56 -15.23 3.51
CA VAL A 48 -2.19 -13.82 3.75
C VAL A 48 -2.83 -13.28 5.03
N GLU A 49 -4.08 -13.66 5.34
CA GLU A 49 -4.76 -13.25 6.57
C GLU A 49 -4.03 -13.78 7.81
N SER A 50 -3.68 -15.07 7.81
CA SER A 50 -2.90 -15.70 8.88
C SER A 50 -1.53 -15.04 9.01
N LEU A 51 -0.80 -14.87 7.90
CA LEU A 51 0.51 -14.23 7.88
C LEU A 51 0.49 -12.84 8.50
N ILE A 52 -0.48 -11.99 8.12
CA ILE A 52 -0.61 -10.63 8.65
C ILE A 52 -0.92 -10.68 10.15
N SER A 53 -1.84 -11.55 10.57
CA SER A 53 -2.27 -11.67 11.97
C SER A 53 -1.13 -12.15 12.88
N GLU A 54 -0.40 -13.17 12.45
CA GLU A 54 0.76 -13.72 13.15
C GLU A 54 1.92 -12.74 13.20
N THR A 55 2.23 -12.09 12.08
CA THR A 55 3.29 -11.08 12.00
C THR A 55 2.99 -9.91 12.94
N ARG A 56 1.75 -9.40 12.96
CA ARG A 56 1.32 -8.36 13.90
C ARG A 56 1.44 -8.80 15.36
N ARG A 57 1.13 -10.07 15.67
CA ARG A 57 1.31 -10.63 17.01
C ARG A 57 2.78 -10.67 17.39
N SER A 58 3.65 -11.15 16.51
CA SER A 58 5.10 -11.19 16.70
C SER A 58 5.67 -9.80 16.98
N VAL A 59 5.36 -8.82 16.13
CA VAL A 59 5.78 -7.42 16.30
C VAL A 59 5.33 -6.86 17.65
N ARG A 60 4.09 -7.13 18.09
CA ARG A 60 3.63 -6.70 19.42
C ARG A 60 4.45 -7.32 20.55
N GLN A 61 4.81 -8.61 20.47
CA GLN A 61 5.65 -9.23 21.50
C GLN A 61 7.02 -8.54 21.58
N ILE A 62 7.65 -8.28 20.43
CA ILE A 62 8.95 -7.58 20.37
C ILE A 62 8.82 -6.17 20.99
N LEU A 63 7.83 -5.38 20.57
CA LEU A 63 7.63 -4.02 21.08
C LEU A 63 7.30 -3.96 22.57
N HIS A 64 6.74 -5.03 23.15
CA HIS A 64 6.48 -5.14 24.58
C HIS A 64 7.61 -5.83 25.37
N GLY A 65 8.76 -6.11 24.75
CA GLY A 65 9.90 -6.78 25.40
C GLY A 65 9.62 -8.24 25.76
N ARG A 66 8.63 -8.88 25.12
CA ARG A 66 8.24 -10.28 25.31
C ARG A 66 8.81 -11.21 24.22
N GLY A 67 9.57 -10.66 23.29
CA GLY A 67 10.32 -11.39 22.29
C GLY A 67 11.71 -10.77 22.16
N ASP A 68 12.73 -11.62 22.17
CA ASP A 68 14.14 -11.19 22.14
C ASP A 68 14.67 -10.96 20.72
N ARG A 69 13.80 -11.15 19.71
CA ARG A 69 14.15 -10.95 18.31
C ARG A 69 14.20 -9.47 17.95
N LEU A 70 15.13 -9.10 17.08
CA LEU A 70 15.22 -7.75 16.53
C LEU A 70 14.22 -7.58 15.38
N LEU A 71 13.32 -6.59 15.50
CA LEU A 71 12.46 -6.17 14.41
C LEU A 71 13.25 -5.36 13.38
N VAL A 72 13.25 -5.79 12.12
CA VAL A 72 13.97 -5.09 11.03
C VAL A 72 13.01 -4.78 9.89
N VAL A 73 12.80 -3.49 9.63
CA VAL A 73 12.03 -3.01 8.49
C VAL A 73 12.99 -2.60 7.38
N MET A 74 13.05 -3.38 6.29
CA MET A 74 14.01 -3.16 5.21
C MET A 74 13.42 -3.38 3.81
N GLY A 75 13.91 -2.62 2.84
CA GLY A 75 13.45 -2.69 1.45
C GLY A 75 13.74 -1.42 0.67
N PRO A 76 13.26 -1.36 -0.59
CA PRO A 76 13.40 -0.18 -1.43
C PRO A 76 12.90 1.10 -0.74
N CYS A 77 13.49 2.25 -1.10
CA CYS A 77 13.08 3.53 -0.52
C CYS A 77 11.62 3.86 -0.86
N SER A 78 11.24 3.61 -2.12
CA SER A 78 9.89 3.60 -2.67
C SER A 78 9.84 2.60 -3.83
N ILE A 79 8.72 1.88 -3.98
CA ILE A 79 8.51 0.92 -5.06
C ILE A 79 7.99 1.66 -6.28
N HIS A 80 8.64 1.47 -7.43
CA HIS A 80 8.19 1.99 -8.72
C HIS A 80 8.02 0.88 -9.78
N ASP A 81 8.50 -0.34 -9.47
CA ASP A 81 8.41 -1.52 -10.33
C ASP A 81 7.90 -2.70 -9.49
N PRO A 82 6.66 -3.19 -9.73
CA PRO A 82 6.10 -4.35 -9.03
C PRO A 82 6.89 -5.64 -9.24
N LEU A 83 7.50 -5.86 -10.42
CA LEU A 83 8.23 -7.10 -10.70
C LEU A 83 9.53 -7.13 -9.91
N ALA A 84 10.30 -6.04 -9.91
CA ALA A 84 11.48 -5.91 -9.06
C ALA A 84 11.13 -6.02 -7.57
N ALA A 85 9.98 -5.49 -7.14
CA ALA A 85 9.51 -5.62 -5.76
C ALA A 85 9.23 -7.09 -5.38
N LEU A 86 8.64 -7.87 -6.27
CA LEU A 86 8.40 -9.30 -6.05
C LEU A 86 9.71 -10.10 -6.05
N GLU A 87 10.67 -9.79 -6.93
CA GLU A 87 12.00 -10.41 -6.91
C GLU A 87 12.71 -10.13 -5.57
N TYR A 88 12.65 -8.89 -5.09
CA TYR A 88 13.18 -8.50 -3.79
C TYR A 88 12.50 -9.26 -2.65
N ALA A 89 11.16 -9.35 -2.67
CA ALA A 89 10.39 -10.09 -1.67
C ALA A 89 10.80 -11.56 -1.61
N GLY A 90 11.01 -12.21 -2.75
CA GLY A 90 11.46 -13.60 -2.84
C GLY A 90 12.87 -13.82 -2.26
N LYS A 91 13.78 -12.84 -2.40
CA LYS A 91 15.09 -12.87 -1.73
C LYS A 91 14.95 -12.66 -0.22
N LEU A 92 14.16 -11.66 0.19
CA LEU A 92 13.95 -11.34 1.61
C LEU A 92 13.27 -12.47 2.36
N GLU A 93 12.34 -13.20 1.74
CA GLU A 93 11.67 -14.34 2.37
C GLU A 93 12.67 -15.44 2.78
N LYS A 94 13.67 -15.72 1.94
CA LYS A 94 14.72 -16.70 2.24
C LYS A 94 15.53 -16.28 3.47
N GLU A 95 15.92 -15.01 3.53
CA GLU A 95 16.64 -14.46 4.69
C GLU A 95 15.77 -14.40 5.95
N ARG A 96 14.47 -14.09 5.82
CA ARG A 96 13.51 -14.11 6.94
C ARG A 96 13.41 -15.49 7.57
N ARG A 97 13.42 -16.55 6.75
CA ARG A 97 13.44 -17.93 7.25
C ARG A 97 14.79 -18.27 7.88
N ARG A 98 15.90 -17.92 7.22
CA ARG A 98 17.26 -18.21 7.67
C ARG A 98 17.59 -17.60 9.03
N HIS A 99 17.13 -16.38 9.28
CA HIS A 99 17.40 -15.61 10.49
C HIS A 99 16.20 -15.56 11.45
N GLY A 100 15.20 -16.43 11.27
CA GLY A 100 13.91 -16.34 11.98
C GLY A 100 14.00 -16.45 13.50
N ASP A 101 15.05 -17.08 14.03
CA ASP A 101 15.28 -17.23 15.47
C ASP A 101 15.76 -15.93 16.14
N GLU A 102 16.43 -15.06 15.38
CA GLU A 102 17.05 -13.83 15.88
C GLU A 102 16.35 -12.56 15.37
N LEU A 103 15.76 -12.61 14.17
CA LEU A 103 15.22 -11.46 13.46
C LEU A 103 13.75 -11.65 13.08
N GLU A 104 12.97 -10.58 13.19
CA GLU A 104 11.67 -10.44 12.53
C GLU A 104 11.84 -9.47 11.34
N LEU A 105 12.11 -10.02 10.15
CA LEU A 105 12.27 -9.22 8.94
C LEU A 105 10.91 -8.84 8.33
N LEU A 106 10.71 -7.54 8.10
CA LEU A 106 9.55 -6.98 7.40
C LEU A 106 9.99 -6.23 6.14
N MET A 107 9.36 -6.55 5.02
CA MET A 107 9.56 -5.80 3.78
C MET A 107 9.01 -4.38 3.92
N ARG A 108 9.82 -3.38 3.58
CA ARG A 108 9.39 -2.00 3.39
C ARG A 108 8.69 -1.87 2.03
N VAL A 109 7.39 -1.56 2.05
CA VAL A 109 6.53 -1.42 0.85
C VAL A 109 5.93 0.00 0.83
N TYR A 110 6.75 0.99 0.49
CA TYR A 110 6.30 2.39 0.39
C TYR A 110 6.10 2.75 -1.09
N PHE A 111 4.98 3.39 -1.42
CA PHE A 111 4.65 3.76 -2.81
C PHE A 111 5.15 5.15 -3.20
N GLU A 112 5.37 6.04 -2.23
CA GLU A 112 5.78 7.42 -2.47
C GLU A 112 6.91 7.85 -1.52
N LYS A 113 7.67 8.88 -1.94
CA LYS A 113 8.55 9.64 -1.07
C LYS A 113 8.12 11.12 -1.08
N PRO A 114 7.67 11.69 0.06
CA PRO A 114 7.28 13.10 0.13
C PRO A 114 8.34 14.06 -0.40
N ARG A 115 7.93 15.07 -1.19
CA ARG A 115 8.82 16.09 -1.76
C ARG A 115 8.22 17.49 -1.63
N THR A 116 9.10 18.48 -1.45
CA THR A 116 8.77 19.92 -1.48
C THR A 116 8.94 20.54 -2.87
N THR A 117 9.55 19.80 -3.80
CA THR A 117 9.74 20.20 -5.19
C THR A 117 8.95 19.27 -6.11
N VAL A 118 8.75 19.69 -7.37
CA VAL A 118 8.16 18.83 -8.41
C VAL A 118 9.00 17.56 -8.58
N GLY A 119 8.33 16.43 -8.76
CA GLY A 119 8.92 15.11 -8.91
C GLY A 119 7.86 14.04 -9.06
N TRP A 120 8.31 12.79 -9.19
CA TRP A 120 7.44 11.62 -9.27
C TRP A 120 6.54 11.48 -8.03
N LYS A 121 5.27 11.15 -8.26
CA LYS A 121 4.19 11.15 -7.25
C LYS A 121 3.90 9.78 -6.64
N GLY A 122 4.76 8.80 -6.90
CA GLY A 122 4.58 7.43 -6.43
C GLY A 122 4.07 6.48 -7.52
N LEU A 123 4.03 5.20 -7.18
CA LEU A 123 3.51 4.13 -8.03
C LEU A 123 2.00 4.28 -8.25
#